data_AF-A0A533B4N0-F1
#
_entry.id   AF-A0A533B4N0-F1
#
_cell.length_a   1.000
_cell.length_b   1.000
_cell.length_c   1.000
_cell.angle_alpha   90.00
_cell.angle_beta   90.00
_cell.angle_gamma   90.00
#
_symmetry.space_group_name_H-M   'P 1'
#
loop_
_entity.id
_entity.type
_entity.pdbx_description
1 polymer ?
#
loop_
_entity_poly.entity_id
_entity_poly.type
_entity_poly.pdbx_seq_one_letter_code
_entity_poly.pdbx_strand_id
1 'polypeptide(L)'
;MYLGVVREEGGGVVVFTWRIEDKAPDEFILELRSISTVRIPGIVVQLMLAHIENTYFSATWWNSLTVDQKCHVRQLAQMGNPFYTPWTYMDNLPVPWRVTNIVESWPG
;
A
#
# COMPACT_ATOMS: atom_id res chain seq x y z
N MET A 1 4.27 9.93 8.51
CA MET A 1 4.66 8.65 7.86
C MET A 1 5.01 8.89 6.40
N TYR A 2 6.11 8.31 5.95
CA TYR A 2 6.54 8.24 4.56
C TYR A 2 6.53 6.77 4.13
N LEU A 3 6.26 6.54 2.84
CA LEU A 3 6.21 5.23 2.22
C LEU A 3 7.14 5.24 1.01
N GLY A 4 8.04 4.27 0.93
CA GLY A 4 8.95 4.08 -0.19
C GLY A 4 8.90 2.65 -0.72
N VAL A 5 9.25 2.49 -1.99
CA VAL A 5 9.45 1.18 -2.62
C VAL A 5 10.87 1.13 -3.17
N VAL A 6 11.64 0.14 -2.71
CA VAL A 6 13.00 -0.12 -3.17
C VAL A 6 12.99 -1.40 -3.98
N ARG A 7 13.60 -1.37 -5.17
CA ARG A 7 13.79 -2.57 -5.98
C ARG A 7 14.96 -3.35 -5.41
N GLU A 8 14.78 -4.66 -5.24
CA GLU A 8 15.83 -5.58 -4.77
C GLU A 8 15.96 -6.76 -5.73
N GLU A 9 17.06 -7.48 -5.63
CA GLU A 9 17.22 -8.74 -6.35
C GLU A 9 16.17 -9.74 -5.86
N GLY A 10 15.33 -10.24 -6.77
CA GLY A 10 14.23 -11.15 -6.43
C GLY A 10 12.91 -10.48 -6.02
N GLY A 11 12.81 -9.14 -6.04
CA GLY A 11 11.54 -8.46 -5.78
C GLY A 11 11.66 -6.97 -5.45
N GLY A 12 10.99 -6.56 -4.38
CA GLY A 12 11.04 -5.21 -3.86
C GLY A 12 10.67 -5.15 -2.39
N VAL A 13 11.12 -4.08 -1.73
CA VAL A 13 10.87 -3.81 -0.32
C VAL A 13 9.99 -2.58 -0.24
N VAL A 14 8.92 -2.69 0.54
CA VAL A 14 8.08 -1.55 0.91
C VAL A 14 8.52 -1.08 2.28
N VAL A 15 9.01 0.15 2.35
CA VAL A 15 9.57 0.74 3.57
C VAL A 15 8.62 1.82 4.07
N PHE A 16 8.19 1.68 5.31
CA PHE A 16 7.43 2.70 6.04
C PHE A 16 8.38 3.38 7.02
N THR A 17 8.44 4.71 7.01
CA THR A 17 9.23 5.49 7.97
C THR A 17 8.38 6.60 8.57
N TRP A 18 8.62 6.94 9.84
CA TRP A 18 7.93 8.03 10.52
C TRP A 18 8.83 8.63 11.60
N ARG A 19 8.43 9.79 12.13
CA ARG A 19 9.15 10.39 13.25
C ARG A 19 8.83 9.62 14.52
N ILE A 20 9.80 9.49 15.43
CA ILE A 20 9.65 8.67 16.63
C ILE A 20 8.54 9.19 17.57
N GLU A 21 8.22 10.48 17.49
CA GLU A 21 7.15 11.12 18.24
C GLU A 21 5.73 10.87 17.67
N ASP A 22 5.61 10.40 16.42
CA ASP A 22 4.32 10.18 15.77
C ASP A 22 3.71 8.83 16.22
N LYS A 23 2.59 8.85 16.93
CA LYS A 23 1.89 7.62 17.40
C LYS A 23 0.97 6.99 16.35
N ALA A 24 0.35 7.80 15.48
CA ALA A 24 -0.61 7.30 14.49
C ALA A 24 0.00 6.27 13.50
N PRO A 25 1.26 6.42 13.04
CA PRO A 25 1.91 5.39 12.23
C PRO A 25 2.11 4.06 12.96
N ASP A 26 2.36 4.07 14.27
CA ASP A 26 2.49 2.83 15.05
C ASP A 26 1.17 2.06 15.07
N GLU A 27 0.05 2.76 15.33
CA GLU A 27 -1.30 2.18 15.28
C GLU A 27 -1.60 1.62 13.89
N PHE A 28 -1.29 2.37 12.84
CA PHE A 28 -1.45 1.93 11.46
C PHE A 28 -0.64 0.66 11.14
N ILE A 29 0.62 0.57 11.57
CA ILE A 29 1.45 -0.63 11.35
C ILE A 29 0.92 -1.82 12.16
N LEU A 30 0.45 -1.61 13.39
CA LEU A 30 -0.19 -2.65 14.20
C LEU A 30 -1.45 -3.18 13.52
N GLU A 31 -2.29 -2.30 12.98
CA GLU A 31 -3.47 -2.67 12.20
C GLU A 31 -3.09 -3.43 10.93
N LEU A 32 -2.12 -2.94 10.15
CA LEU A 32 -1.65 -3.61 8.94
C LEU A 32 -1.13 -5.03 9.24
N ARG A 33 -0.46 -5.23 10.37
CA ARG A 33 0.03 -6.53 10.84
C ARG A 33 -1.07 -7.47 11.33
N SER A 34 -2.21 -6.93 11.77
CA SER A 34 -3.37 -7.74 12.16
C SER A 34 -4.09 -8.35 10.94
N ILE A 35 -3.80 -7.83 9.74
CA ILE A 35 -4.39 -8.28 8.48
C ILE A 35 -3.58 -9.46 7.91
N SER A 36 -4.28 -10.41 7.28
CA SER A 36 -3.63 -11.52 6.57
C SER A 36 -2.60 -11.03 5.56
N THR A 37 -1.43 -11.68 5.53
CA THR A 37 -0.34 -11.38 4.59
C THR A 37 -0.74 -11.54 3.12
N VAL A 38 -1.83 -12.24 2.83
CA VAL A 38 -2.43 -12.35 1.49
C VAL A 38 -3.13 -11.05 1.07
N ARG A 39 -3.67 -10.28 2.03
CA ARG A 39 -4.40 -9.03 1.80
C ARG A 39 -3.49 -7.79 1.83
N ILE A 40 -2.39 -7.85 2.59
CA ILE A 40 -1.43 -6.75 2.73
C ILE A 40 -0.99 -6.16 1.37
N PRO A 41 -0.60 -6.97 0.36
CA PRO A 41 -0.18 -6.44 -0.93
C PRO A 41 -1.22 -5.54 -1.62
N GLY A 42 -2.49 -5.96 -1.61
CA GLY A 42 -3.60 -5.18 -2.17
C GLY A 42 -3.84 -3.88 -1.40
N ILE A 43 -3.71 -3.91 -0.07
CA ILE A 43 -3.85 -2.72 0.78
C ILE A 43 -2.71 -1.72 0.54
N VAL A 44 -1.47 -2.20 0.45
CA VAL A 44 -0.30 -1.37 0.17
C VAL A 44 -0.42 -0.65 -1.16
N VAL A 45 -0.88 -1.33 -2.23
CA VAL A 45 -1.14 -0.66 -3.52
C VAL A 45 -2.18 0.44 -3.37
N GLN A 46 -3.24 0.21 -2.60
CA GLN A 46 -4.29 1.22 -2.38
C GLN A 46 -3.77 2.42 -1.57
N LEU A 47 -2.92 2.19 -0.58
CA LEU A 47 -2.24 3.25 0.16
C LEU A 47 -1.36 4.11 -0.74
N MET A 48 -0.57 3.48 -1.61
CA MET A 48 0.26 4.19 -2.60
C MET A 48 -0.61 5.04 -3.53
N LEU A 49 -1.69 4.48 -4.05
CA LEU A 49 -2.62 5.21 -4.92
C LEU A 49 -3.28 6.40 -4.23
N ALA A 50 -3.62 6.27 -2.95
CA ALA A 50 -4.23 7.35 -2.18
C ALA A 50 -3.24 8.45 -1.81
N HIS A 51 -2.00 8.10 -1.43
CA HIS A 51 -1.09 9.02 -0.73
C HIS A 51 0.15 9.43 -1.53
N ILE A 52 0.49 8.72 -2.59
CA ILE A 52 1.69 8.99 -3.40
C ILE A 52 1.26 9.54 -4.76
N GLU A 53 1.49 10.83 -4.96
CA GLU A 53 1.30 11.47 -6.24
C GLU A 53 2.22 10.86 -7.32
N ASN A 54 1.77 10.87 -8.58
CA ASN A 54 2.54 10.37 -9.73
C ASN A 54 2.97 8.90 -9.62
N THR A 55 2.15 8.06 -8.97
CA THR A 55 2.38 6.61 -8.95
C THR A 55 1.99 5.97 -10.28
N TYR A 56 2.90 5.16 -10.84
CA TYR A 56 2.68 4.40 -12.08
C TYR A 56 2.62 2.90 -11.80
N PHE A 57 1.65 2.23 -12.40
CA PHE A 57 1.51 0.77 -12.31
C PHE A 57 1.57 0.13 -13.70
N SER A 58 1.90 -1.15 -13.73
CA SER A 58 1.92 -1.96 -14.95
C SER A 58 0.57 -1.91 -15.68
N ALA A 59 0.63 -1.63 -16.99
CA ALA A 59 -0.56 -1.70 -17.86
C ALA A 59 -1.18 -3.09 -17.87
N THR A 60 -0.37 -4.15 -17.77
CA THR A 60 -0.86 -5.54 -17.67
C THR A 60 -1.67 -5.76 -16.40
N TRP A 61 -1.17 -5.27 -15.25
CA TRP A 61 -1.92 -5.33 -13.99
C TRP A 61 -3.23 -4.55 -14.11
N TRP A 62 -3.16 -3.31 -14.58
CA TRP A 62 -4.35 -2.47 -14.77
C TRP A 62 -5.41 -3.17 -15.64
N ASN A 63 -5.00 -3.76 -16.76
CA ASN A 63 -5.91 -4.44 -17.67
C ASN A 63 -6.52 -5.72 -17.08
N SER A 64 -5.85 -6.36 -16.12
CA SER A 64 -6.37 -7.55 -15.42
C SER A 64 -7.50 -7.26 -14.42
N LEU A 65 -7.66 -6.00 -14.00
CA LEU A 65 -8.68 -5.60 -13.03
C LEU A 65 -10.10 -5.61 -13.62
N THR A 66 -11.07 -5.94 -12.78
CA THR A 66 -12.50 -5.79 -13.10
C THR A 66 -12.88 -4.30 -13.24
N VAL A 67 -14.06 -4.03 -13.79
CA VAL A 67 -14.57 -2.65 -13.92
C VAL A 67 -14.68 -1.97 -12.56
N ASP A 68 -15.21 -2.67 -11.55
CA ASP A 68 -15.37 -2.14 -10.19
C ASP A 68 -14.01 -1.85 -9.54
N GLN A 69 -13.04 -2.74 -9.71
CA GLN A 69 -11.67 -2.55 -9.22
C GLN A 69 -10.99 -1.33 -9.88
N LYS A 70 -11.16 -1.16 -11.19
CA LYS A 70 -10.66 0.02 -11.91
C LYS A 70 -11.32 1.30 -11.42
N CYS A 71 -12.63 1.26 -11.16
CA CYS A 71 -13.37 2.41 -10.65
C CYS A 71 -12.82 2.85 -9.29
N HIS A 72 -12.65 1.90 -8.36
CA HIS A 72 -12.07 2.15 -7.04
C HIS A 72 -10.64 2.68 -7.09
N VAL A 73 -9.77 2.07 -7.90
CA VAL A 73 -8.39 2.54 -8.08
C VAL A 73 -8.35 3.97 -8.62
N ARG A 74 -9.27 4.34 -9.51
CA ARG A 74 -9.40 5.74 -9.97
C ARG A 74 -9.84 6.68 -8.87
N GLN A 75 -10.82 6.28 -8.06
CA GLN A 75 -11.29 7.11 -6.94
C GLN A 75 -10.18 7.35 -5.92
N LEU A 76 -9.37 6.32 -5.62
CA LEU A 76 -8.16 6.44 -4.80
C LEU A 76 -7.20 7.50 -5.35
N ALA A 77 -6.87 7.41 -6.64
CA ALA A 77 -5.94 8.33 -7.30
C ALA A 77 -6.49 9.76 -7.45
N GLN A 78 -7.80 9.96 -7.34
CA GLN A 78 -8.47 11.25 -7.43
C GLN A 78 -8.75 11.87 -6.04
N MET A 79 -8.32 11.20 -4.97
CA MET A 79 -8.55 11.66 -3.61
C MET A 79 -7.71 12.90 -3.30
N GLY A 80 -8.36 14.05 -3.18
CA GLY A 80 -7.67 15.33 -2.97
C GLY A 80 -6.99 15.47 -1.61
N ASN A 81 -7.46 14.76 -0.58
CA ASN A 81 -6.80 14.75 0.73
C ASN A 81 -7.05 13.43 1.50
N PRO A 82 -6.16 12.44 1.36
CA PRO A 82 -6.35 11.11 1.94
C PRO A 82 -6.21 11.07 3.46
N PHE A 83 -5.54 12.05 4.08
CA PHE A 83 -5.34 12.08 5.53
C PHE A 83 -6.61 12.46 6.32
N TYR A 84 -7.58 13.12 5.68
CA TYR A 84 -8.81 13.60 6.33
C TYR A 84 -10.08 13.01 5.70
N THR A 85 -9.92 12.10 4.73
CA THR A 85 -11.04 11.44 4.05
C THR A 85 -11.07 9.98 4.48
N PRO A 86 -12.09 9.53 5.22
CA PRO A 86 -12.26 8.12 5.55
C PRO A 86 -12.32 7.29 4.26
N TRP A 87 -11.54 6.21 4.19
CA TRP A 87 -11.53 5.33 3.03
C TRP A 87 -11.65 3.87 3.42
N THR A 88 -12.40 3.11 2.63
CA THR A 88 -12.55 1.67 2.79
C THR A 88 -11.68 0.96 1.78
N TYR A 89 -10.66 0.22 2.24
CA TYR A 89 -9.85 -0.60 1.35
C TYR A 89 -10.63 -1.81 0.84
N MET A 90 -10.42 -2.15 -0.43
CA MET A 90 -10.91 -3.39 -1.00
C MET A 90 -10.02 -4.56 -0.57
N ASP A 91 -10.66 -5.64 -0.13
CA ASP A 91 -9.99 -6.84 0.34
C ASP A 91 -9.51 -7.75 -0.78
N ASN A 92 -10.08 -7.59 -1.96
CA ASN A 92 -9.92 -8.49 -3.10
C ASN A 92 -9.19 -7.84 -4.28
N LEU A 93 -8.43 -6.75 -4.06
CA LEU A 93 -7.64 -6.13 -5.12
C LEU A 93 -6.48 -7.07 -5.50
N PRO A 94 -6.47 -7.66 -6.70
CA PRO A 94 -5.47 -8.65 -7.07
C PRO A 94 -4.16 -7.94 -7.38
N VAL A 95 -3.07 -8.46 -6.81
CA VAL A 95 -1.72 -7.99 -7.11
C VAL A 95 -0.81 -9.20 -7.32
N PRO A 96 0.11 -9.15 -8.30
CA PRO A 96 0.90 -10.31 -8.72
C PRO A 96 2.13 -10.55 -7.81
N TRP A 97 2.08 -10.09 -6.56
CA TRP A 97 3.16 -10.20 -5.60
C TRP A 97 2.62 -10.59 -4.22
N ARG A 98 3.49 -11.19 -3.39
CA ARG A 98 3.14 -11.67 -2.05
C ARG A 98 4.16 -11.19 -1.04
N VAL A 99 3.74 -11.06 0.22
CA VAL A 99 4.66 -10.82 1.33
C VAL A 99 5.47 -12.08 1.58
N THR A 100 6.80 -11.98 1.52
CA THR A 100 7.73 -13.08 1.84
C THR A 100 8.30 -12.95 3.24
N ASN A 101 8.42 -11.73 3.75
CA ASN A 101 8.93 -11.44 5.09
C ASN A 101 8.37 -10.08 5.58
N ILE A 102 8.32 -9.89 6.90
CA ILE A 102 8.01 -8.64 7.58
C ILE A 102 9.12 -8.40 8.60
N VAL A 103 9.85 -7.29 8.45
CA VAL A 103 11.00 -6.96 9.30
C VAL A 103 10.68 -5.72 10.13
N GLU A 104 10.89 -5.79 11.44
CA GLU A 104 10.54 -4.72 12.39
C GLU A 104 11.66 -3.68 12.59
N SER A 105 12.90 -4.03 12.26
CA SER A 105 14.03 -3.12 12.32
C SER A 105 15.09 -3.55 11.32
N TRP A 106 15.68 -2.57 10.62
CA TRP A 106 16.86 -2.85 9.81
C TRP A 106 18.04 -3.07 10.77
N PRO A 107 18.76 -4.20 10.71
CA PRO A 107 20.00 -4.33 11.44
C PRO A 107 20.97 -3.31 10.85
N GLY A 108 21.22 -2.24 11.59
CA GLY A 108 22.24 -1.25 11.27
C GLY A 108 23.64 -1.83 11.30
#